data_AF-A0A928Z3L7-F1
#
_entry.id   AF-A0A928Z3L7-F1
#
_cell.length_a   1.000
_cell.length_b   1.000
_cell.length_c   1.000
_cell.angle_alpha   90.00
_cell.angle_beta   90.00
_cell.angle_gamma   90.00
#
_symmetry.space_group_name_H-M   'P 1'
#
loop_
_entity.id
_entity.type
_entity.pdbx_description
1 polymer ?
#
loop_
_entity_poly.entity_id
_entity_poly.type
_entity_poly.pdbx_seq_one_letter_code
_entity_poly.pdbx_strand_id
1 'polypeptide(L)' 'MNSLANLSAIVIVALWMLAIALISIQNAQPVSIEFFGTRSIAIPFGLLLTCTTVIGMIGTVLLQPILRPSHRSADEE' A
#
# COMPACT_ATOMS: atom_id res chain seq x y z
N MET A 1 -6.94 1.07 -22.08
CA MET A 1 -5.81 1.30 -21.15
C MET A 1 -5.05 2.51 -21.65
N ASN A 2 -5.11 3.63 -20.93
CA ASN A 2 -4.39 4.84 -21.34
C ASN A 2 -2.92 4.60 -21.03
N SER A 3 -2.07 4.47 -22.05
CA SER A 3 -0.64 4.12 -21.91
C SER A 3 0.08 5.02 -20.89
N LEU A 4 -0.28 6.31 -20.87
CA LEU A 4 0.23 7.29 -19.91
C LEU A 4 -0.17 7.00 -18.45
N ALA A 5 -1.39 6.52 -18.21
CA ALA A 5 -1.85 6.13 -16.88
C ALA A 5 -1.11 4.88 -16.37
N ASN A 6 -0.83 3.92 -17.26
CA ASN A 6 -0.03 2.75 -16.90
C ASN A 6 1.42 3.13 -16.58
N LEU A 7 2.02 4.00 -17.40
CA LEU A 7 3.40 4.44 -17.21
C LEU A 7 3.56 5.21 -15.89
N SER A 8 2.64 6.13 -15.59
CA SER A 8 2.65 6.84 -14.30
C SER A 8 2.46 5.91 -13.10
N ALA A 9 1.56 4.92 -13.18
CA ALA A 9 1.38 3.93 -12.12
C ALA A 9 2.67 3.13 -11.86
N ILE A 10 3.36 2.67 -12.91
CA ILE A 10 4.62 1.93 -12.77
C ILE A 10 5.70 2.81 -12.13
N VAL A 11 5.84 4.06 -12.58
CA VAL A 11 6.83 5.00 -12.01
C VAL A 11 6.55 5.24 -10.52
N ILE A 12 5.30 5.44 -10.14
CA ILE A 12 4.91 5.63 -8.74
C ILE A 12 5.28 4.40 -7.91
N VAL A 13 4.93 3.19 -8.36
CA VAL A 13 5.25 1.96 -7.63
C VAL A 13 6.76 1.74 -7.53
N ALA A 14 7.52 2.02 -8.60
CA ALA A 14 8.97 1.88 -8.61
C ALA A 14 9.65 2.86 -7.63
N LEU A 15 9.24 4.13 -7.64
CA LEU A 15 9.72 5.13 -6.68
C LEU A 15 9.34 4.75 -5.25
N TRP A 16 8.16 4.19 -5.04
CA TRP A 16 7.71 3.73 -3.72
C TRP A 16 8.55 2.57 -3.20
N MET A 17 8.87 1.59 -4.05
CA MET A 17 9.77 0.48 -3.71
C MET A 17 11.18 0.98 -3.38
N LEU A 18 11.70 1.96 -4.14
CA LEU A 18 13.00 2.58 -3.84
C LEU A 18 12.99 3.31 -2.50
N ALA A 19 11.93 4.06 -2.21
CA ALA A 19 11.76 4.74 -0.92
C ALA A 19 11.76 3.74 0.24
N ILE A 20 10.98 2.66 0.14
CA ILE A 20 10.94 1.59 1.15
C ILE A 20 12.33 0.98 1.36
N ALA A 21 13.07 0.69 0.28
CA ALA A 21 14.41 0.12 0.36
C ALA A 21 15.40 1.07 1.06
N LEU A 22 15.45 2.34 0.66
CA LEU A 22 16.34 3.35 1.25
C LEU A 22 16.02 3.57 2.72
N ILE A 23 14.73 3.75 3.04
CA ILE A 23 14.27 3.93 4.41
C ILE A 23 14.58 2.69 5.25
N SER A 24 14.40 1.47 4.71
CA SER A 24 14.72 0.23 5.41
C SER A 24 16.21 0.07 5.71
N ILE A 25 17.10 0.45 4.78
CA ILE A 25 18.55 0.39 4.98
C ILE A 25 18.99 1.41 6.03
N GLN A 26 18.42 2.63 5.97
CA GLN A 26 18.77 3.71 6.88
C GLN A 26 18.19 3.53 8.29
N ASN A 27 17.06 2.84 8.41
CA ASN A 27 16.38 2.56 9.68
C ASN A 27 16.52 1.07 10.03
N ALA A 28 17.76 0.59 10.07
CA ALA A 28 18.08 -0.79 10.45
C ALA A 28 17.78 -1.11 11.93
N GLN A 29 17.50 -0.08 12.75
CA GLN A 29 17.10 -0.29 14.13
C GLN A 29 15.70 -0.93 14.17
N PRO A 30 15.53 -2.05 14.89
CA PRO A 30 14.23 -2.67 15.04
C PRO A 30 13.30 -1.75 15.82
N VAL A 31 12.06 -1.61 15.33
CA VAL A 31 11.00 -0.91 16.07
C VAL A 31 10.38 -1.91 17.04
N SER A 32 10.32 -1.52 18.31
CA SER A 32 9.66 -2.29 19.35
C SER A 32 8.16 -2.05 19.26
N ILE A 33 7.40 -3.08 18.92
CA ILE A 33 5.93 -3.04 19.03
C ILE A 33 5.55 -3.84 20.27
N GLU A 34 4.82 -3.22 21.19
CA GLU A 34 4.19 -3.95 22.29
C GLU A 34 3.06 -4.80 21.71
N PHE A 35 3.33 -6.10 21.56
CA PHE A 35 2.28 -7.04 21.20
C PHE A 35 1.40 -7.25 22.44
N PHE A 36 0.22 -6.63 22.43
CA PHE A 36 -0.83 -6.84 23.44
C PHE A 36 -0.31 -6.80 24.90
N GLY A 37 0.54 -5.82 25.21
CA GLY A 37 1.02 -5.52 26.55
C GLY A 37 1.88 -6.59 27.24
N THR A 38 2.30 -7.65 26.56
CA THR A 38 2.97 -8.79 27.21
C THR A 38 4.35 -9.14 26.68
N ARG A 39 4.69 -8.82 25.41
CA ARG A 39 6.06 -8.91 24.89
C ARG A 39 6.33 -7.87 23.80
N SER A 40 7.46 -7.19 23.89
CA SER A 40 8.01 -6.39 22.80
C SER A 40 8.70 -7.32 21.80
N ILE A 41 8.23 -7.32 20.56
CA ILE A 41 8.95 -7.95 19.44
C ILE A 41 9.56 -6.84 18.61
N ALA A 42 10.87 -6.92 18.45
CA ALA A 42 11.67 -6.08 17.58
C ALA A 42 11.36 -6.44 16.12
N ILE A 43 10.61 -5.58 15.42
CA ILE A 43 10.28 -5.77 14.01
C ILE A 43 11.11 -4.79 13.16
N PRO A 44 11.78 -5.25 12.07
CA PRO A 44 12.48 -4.36 11.16
C PRO A 44 11.53 -3.32 10.55
N PHE A 45 11.93 -2.05 10.51
CA PHE A 45 11.08 -0.98 10.01
C PHE A 45 10.63 -1.20 8.55
N GLY A 46 11.52 -1.72 7.71
CA GLY A 46 11.18 -2.08 6.33
C GLY A 46 10.09 -3.15 6.22
N LEU A 47 10.03 -4.09 7.17
CA LEU A 47 8.98 -5.12 7.18
C LEU A 47 7.60 -4.50 7.51
N LEU A 48 7.57 -3.54 8.43
CA LEU A 48 6.33 -2.81 8.76
C LEU A 48 5.84 -2.01 7.55
N LEU A 49 6.72 -1.26 6.90
CA LEU A 49 6.40 -0.44 5.72
C LEU A 49 5.89 -1.26 4.53
N THR A 50 6.50 -2.42 4.29
CA THR A 50 6.05 -3.33 3.23
C THR A 50 4.70 -3.97 3.58
N CYS A 51 4.50 -4.41 4.82
CA CYS A 51 3.20 -4.94 5.27
C CYS A 51 2.08 -3.92 5.10
N THR A 52 2.27 -2.68 5.55
CA THR A 52 1.23 -1.64 5.43
C THR A 52 0.95 -1.28 3.99
N THR A 53 1.99 -1.21 3.14
CA THR A 53 1.83 -0.97 1.70
C THR A 53 1.00 -2.09 1.04
N VAL A 54 1.31 -3.35 1.34
CA VAL A 54 0.57 -4.52 0.80
C VAL A 54 -0.88 -4.51 1.28
N ILE A 55 -1.12 -4.29 2.58
CA ILE A 55 -2.48 -4.20 3.14
C ILE A 55 -3.26 -3.06 2.46
N GLY A 56 -2.62 -1.90 2.27
CA GLY A 56 -3.22 -0.77 1.57
C GLY A 56 -3.61 -1.12 0.13
N MET A 57 -2.69 -1.74 -0.63
CA MET A 57 -2.95 -2.18 -2.01
C MET A 57 -4.05 -3.25 -2.10
N ILE A 58 -4.07 -4.22 -1.21
CA ILE A 58 -5.14 -5.23 -1.16
C ILE A 58 -6.46 -4.54 -0.80
N GLY A 59 -6.43 -3.64 0.20
CA GLY A 59 -7.57 -2.86 0.64
C GLY A 59 -8.19 -2.05 -0.49
N THR A 60 -7.40 -1.38 -1.33
CA THR A 60 -7.94 -0.61 -2.46
C THR A 60 -8.62 -1.50 -3.51
N VAL A 61 -8.07 -2.69 -3.80
CA VAL A 61 -8.70 -3.66 -4.71
C VAL A 61 -10.02 -4.17 -4.13
N LEU A 62 -10.06 -4.46 -2.82
CA LEU A 62 -11.28 -4.92 -2.15
C LEU A 62 -12.35 -3.82 -2.04
N LEU A 63 -11.95 -2.56 -1.93
CA LEU A 63 -12.86 -1.42 -1.83
C LEU A 63 -13.36 -0.93 -3.19
N GLN A 64 -12.65 -1.25 -4.28
CA GLN A 64 -13.01 -0.89 -5.65
C GLN A 64 -14.48 -1.17 -6.05
N PRO A 65 -15.09 -2.34 -5.75
CA PRO A 65 -16.50 -2.59 -6.07
C PRO A 65 -17.47 -1.67 -5.34
N ILE A 66 -17.13 -1.21 -4.13
CA ILE A 66 -17.95 -0.30 -3.33
C ILE A 66 -17.80 1.14 -3.83
N LEU A 67 -16.59 1.53 -4.24
CA LEU A 67 -16.31 2.88 -4.73
C LEU A 67 -16.74 3.11 -6.19
N ARG A 68 -17.04 2.06 -6.96
CA ARG A 68 -17.58 2.21 -8.32
C ARG A 68 -19.01 2.75 -8.22
N PRO A 69 -19.28 3.99 -8.69
CA PRO A 69 -20.65 4.44 -8.84
C PRO A 69 -21.33 3.47 -9.81
N SER A 70 -22.46 2.90 -9.41
CA SER A 70 -23.33 2.17 -10.33
C SER A 70 -23.72 3.16 -11.42
N HIS A 71 -23.13 3.04 -12.62
CA HIS A 71 -23.66 3.72 -13.78
C HIS A 71 -25.00 3.06 -14.10
N ARG A 72 -26.05 3.51 -13.39
CA ARG A 72 -27.43 3.21 -13.72
C ARG A 72 -27.66 3.88 -15.07
N SER A 73 -27.77 3.06 -16.11
CA SER A 73 -28.38 3.50 -17.35
C SER A 73 -29.74 4.12 -16.99
N ALA A 74 -29.85 5.43 -17.17
CA ALA A 74 -31.01 5.96 -17.87
C ALA A 74 -30.67 5.68 -19.35
N ASP A 75 -31.30 4.79 -20.11
CA ASP A 75 -32.60 4.12 -20.04
C ASP A 75 -33.75 5.03 -19.58
N GLU A 76 -33.92 6.14 -20.29
CA GLU A 76 -35.11 7.01 -20.44
C GLU A 76 -34.59 8.22 -21.27
N GLU A 77 -34.97 8.54 -22.50
CA GLU A 77 -36.11 8.21 -23.37
C GLU A 77 -35.68 8.51 -24.83
#